data_AF-A0A558D0S3-F1
#
_entry.id   AF-A0A558D0S3-F1
#
_cell.length_a   1.000
_cell.length_b   1.000
_cell.length_c   1.000
_cell.angle_alpha   90.00
_cell.angle_beta   90.00
_cell.angle_gamma   90.00
#
_symmetry.space_group_name_H-M   'P 1'
#
loop_
_entity.id
_entity.type
_entity.pdbx_description
1 polymer ?
#
loop_
_entity_poly.entity_id
_entity_poly.type
_entity_poly.pdbx_seq_one_letter_code
_entity_poly.pdbx_strand_id
1 'polypeptide(L)'
;MLSTQTIPIATPAQDGPVSYSTQYSMKGSASPVPGMNGYQLSGPGVYKGFIKDEVLNINFGQWHYQGRALNNSSKAMPSPKKPVKITLEPDTIVTVNFSETTHSIPCSGKVVYKLDLKPETQTWDITLDGNRKLTYHSSVFVLEKGNKQLNTLNYDLGANFEYGLSARVVLTKKKKQWVYTSGTVVKSMIDYEYFQVPLLYKVNNIFCQYCDKVKQLKGKPLDGEVLDDTLILFWPEIEPVVIIDSQLNPIVKCAPGEAYATCQRQLEKASTRLEISDSDFLQRTSGHLLPLRNGFYDPAKDTGMVPNKKKPKGASTLEVNYRYNLTRVE
;
A
#
# COMPACT_ATOMS: atom_id res chain seq x y z
N MET A 1 26.26 -41.23 9.80
CA MET A 1 25.36 -40.26 10.46
C MET A 1 25.89 -38.86 10.17
N LEU A 2 25.01 -37.90 9.84
CA LEU A 2 25.35 -36.56 9.33
C LEU A 2 25.65 -35.60 10.49
N SER A 3 26.86 -35.05 10.55
CA SER A 3 27.15 -33.87 11.39
C SER A 3 26.55 -32.63 10.74
N THR A 4 25.89 -31.77 11.52
CA THR A 4 25.33 -30.49 11.07
C THR A 4 25.98 -29.35 11.84
N GLN A 5 26.53 -28.38 11.13
CA GLN A 5 26.99 -27.12 11.70
C GLN A 5 26.28 -25.96 10.99
N THR A 6 25.76 -25.01 11.77
CA THR A 6 25.18 -23.78 11.25
C THR A 6 26.22 -22.66 11.33
N ILE A 7 26.49 -22.00 10.20
CA ILE A 7 27.42 -20.88 10.13
C ILE A 7 26.61 -19.61 9.81
N PRO A 8 26.57 -18.61 10.72
CA PRO A 8 25.95 -17.32 10.42
C PRO A 8 26.86 -16.55 9.45
N ILE A 9 26.25 -15.98 8.40
CA ILE A 9 26.95 -15.09 7.48
C ILE A 9 26.38 -13.69 7.65
N ALA A 10 27.20 -12.78 8.17
CA ALA A 10 26.93 -11.35 8.09
C ALA A 10 27.24 -10.87 6.67
N THR A 11 26.27 -10.24 6.02
CA THR A 11 26.44 -9.66 4.70
C THR A 11 26.57 -8.15 4.79
N PRO A 12 27.45 -7.51 4.00
CA PRO A 12 27.46 -6.06 3.88
C PRO A 12 26.17 -5.57 3.22
N ALA A 13 25.78 -4.34 3.52
CA ALA A 13 24.57 -3.71 2.97
C ALA A 13 24.63 -3.45 1.44
N GLN A 14 25.79 -3.63 0.81
CA GLN A 14 26.02 -3.33 -0.61
C GLN A 14 26.88 -4.43 -1.27
N ASP A 15 26.84 -4.48 -2.61
CA ASP A 15 27.71 -5.33 -3.42
C ASP A 15 29.18 -5.13 -3.02
N GLY A 16 29.89 -6.21 -2.79
CA GLY A 16 31.26 -6.11 -2.31
C GLY A 16 31.85 -7.43 -1.80
N PRO A 17 33.14 -7.39 -1.43
CA PRO A 17 33.83 -8.53 -0.87
C PRO A 17 33.30 -8.85 0.54
N VAL A 18 33.15 -10.13 0.83
CA VAL A 18 32.82 -10.65 2.15
C VAL A 18 33.91 -11.62 2.56
N SER A 19 34.46 -11.47 3.76
CA SER A 19 35.43 -12.41 4.30
C SER A 19 34.96 -12.85 5.68
N TYR A 20 34.87 -14.15 5.89
CA TYR A 20 34.51 -14.72 7.18
C TYR A 20 35.49 -15.82 7.55
N SER A 21 35.97 -15.80 8.80
CA SER A 21 36.81 -16.84 9.37
C SER A 21 36.04 -17.57 10.45
N THR A 22 35.96 -18.89 10.35
CA THR A 22 35.37 -19.74 11.38
C THR A 22 36.28 -20.91 11.69
N GLN A 23 35.95 -21.64 12.74
CA GLN A 23 36.35 -23.04 12.87
C GLN A 23 35.14 -23.92 12.63
N TYR A 24 35.28 -24.88 11.74
CA TYR A 24 34.29 -25.93 11.60
C TYR A 24 34.80 -27.19 12.30
N SER A 25 33.89 -27.91 12.95
CA SER A 25 34.19 -29.18 13.60
C SER A 25 33.01 -30.10 13.41
N MET A 26 33.20 -31.09 12.55
CA MET A 26 32.20 -32.09 12.21
C MET A 26 32.67 -33.44 12.75
N LYS A 27 31.81 -34.08 13.54
CA LYS A 27 32.08 -35.41 14.09
C LYS A 27 31.11 -36.40 13.48
N GLY A 28 31.65 -37.46 12.90
CA GLY A 28 30.90 -38.64 12.48
C GLY A 28 30.89 -39.70 13.55
N SER A 29 29.77 -40.41 13.68
CA SER A 29 29.68 -41.62 14.50
C SER A 29 30.65 -42.70 13.98
N ALA A 30 31.21 -43.49 14.90
CA ALA A 30 32.00 -44.67 14.57
C ALA A 30 31.25 -45.60 13.61
N SER A 31 31.97 -46.21 12.67
CA SER A 31 31.43 -47.27 11.82
C SER A 31 31.04 -48.47 12.72
N PRO A 32 29.99 -49.26 12.39
CA PRO A 32 29.69 -50.50 13.13
C PRO A 32 30.81 -51.55 13.00
N VAL A 33 31.83 -51.30 12.17
CA VAL A 33 33.02 -52.15 12.03
C VAL A 33 33.94 -52.02 13.27
N PRO A 34 34.26 -53.12 13.97
CA PRO A 34 35.16 -53.10 15.12
C PRO A 34 36.53 -52.46 14.78
N GLY A 35 36.98 -51.52 15.61
CA GLY A 35 38.28 -50.83 15.45
C GLY A 35 38.25 -49.52 14.66
N MET A 36 37.10 -49.09 14.12
CA MET A 36 36.97 -47.78 13.49
C MET A 36 36.48 -46.71 14.47
N ASN A 37 37.40 -45.91 14.99
CA ASN A 37 37.06 -44.68 15.72
C ASN A 37 36.33 -43.71 14.78
N GLY A 38 35.30 -43.02 15.28
CA GLY A 38 34.55 -42.02 14.49
C GLY A 38 35.46 -40.97 13.85
N TYR A 39 35.04 -40.39 12.73
CA TYR A 39 35.84 -39.39 12.04
C TYR A 39 35.62 -37.98 12.61
N GLN A 40 36.66 -37.15 12.58
CA GLN A 40 36.58 -35.73 12.90
C GLN A 40 37.17 -34.92 11.73
N LEU A 41 36.31 -34.08 11.14
CA LEU A 41 36.66 -33.14 10.08
C LEU A 41 36.62 -31.75 10.71
N SER A 42 37.79 -31.19 10.99
CA SER A 42 37.90 -29.90 11.66
C SER A 42 39.04 -29.10 11.08
N GLY A 43 38.86 -27.78 11.00
CA GLY A 43 39.89 -26.88 10.54
C GLY A 43 39.44 -25.43 10.49
N PRO A 44 40.38 -24.52 10.22
CA PRO A 44 40.05 -23.14 9.92
C PRO A 44 39.29 -23.07 8.59
N GLY A 45 38.05 -22.61 8.65
CA GLY A 45 37.28 -22.23 7.47
C GLY A 45 37.49 -20.75 7.19
N VAL A 46 38.31 -20.42 6.20
CA VAL A 46 38.32 -19.07 5.63
C VAL A 46 37.44 -19.10 4.40
N TYR A 47 36.33 -18.37 4.46
CA TYR A 47 35.40 -18.22 3.35
C TYR A 47 35.56 -16.82 2.79
N LYS A 48 35.82 -16.74 1.49
CA LYS A 48 35.85 -15.47 0.78
C LYS A 48 34.72 -15.49 -0.22
N GLY A 49 33.87 -14.49 -0.14
CA GLY A 49 32.79 -14.31 -1.07
C GLY A 49 32.77 -12.94 -1.70
N PHE A 50 31.89 -12.83 -2.67
CA PHE A 50 31.56 -11.57 -3.30
C PHE A 50 30.05 -11.54 -3.53
N ILE A 51 29.43 -10.46 -3.08
CA ILE A 51 28.02 -10.20 -3.35
C ILE A 51 27.94 -9.48 -4.68
N LYS A 52 27.18 -10.07 -5.61
CA LYS A 52 26.85 -9.46 -6.89
C LYS A 52 25.45 -9.90 -7.31
N ASP A 53 24.61 -8.95 -7.71
CA ASP A 53 23.29 -9.22 -8.30
C ASP A 53 22.44 -10.16 -7.43
N GLU A 54 22.39 -9.90 -6.12
CA GLU A 54 21.64 -10.71 -5.13
C GLU A 54 22.13 -12.17 -4.98
N VAL A 55 23.34 -12.47 -5.47
CA VAL A 55 24.00 -13.76 -5.28
C VAL A 55 25.29 -13.57 -4.50
N LEU A 56 25.38 -14.25 -3.36
CA LEU A 56 26.63 -14.44 -2.65
C LEU A 56 27.33 -15.69 -3.19
N ASN A 57 28.45 -15.48 -3.86
CA ASN A 57 29.33 -16.57 -4.27
C ASN A 57 30.34 -16.80 -3.16
N ILE A 58 30.31 -17.97 -2.52
CA ILE A 58 31.23 -18.32 -1.43
C ILE A 58 32.29 -19.30 -1.94
N ASN A 59 33.54 -18.88 -1.89
CA ASN A 59 34.70 -19.74 -2.10
C ASN A 59 35.18 -20.32 -0.79
N PHE A 60 35.60 -21.58 -0.86
CA PHE A 60 36.02 -22.38 0.28
C PHE A 60 37.52 -22.58 0.28
N GLY A 61 38.15 -22.47 1.45
CA GLY A 61 39.56 -22.79 1.65
C GLY A 61 39.88 -24.29 1.66
N GLN A 62 41.05 -24.62 2.18
CA GLN A 62 41.57 -25.99 2.29
C GLN A 62 40.86 -26.77 3.39
N TRP A 63 40.27 -27.92 3.05
CA TRP A 63 39.65 -28.81 4.02
C TRP A 63 40.69 -29.71 4.70
N HIS A 64 40.45 -30.03 5.98
CA HIS A 64 41.33 -30.88 6.79
C HIS A 64 40.57 -32.07 7.41
N TYR A 65 41.17 -33.25 7.35
CA TYR A 65 40.70 -34.49 7.97
C TYR A 65 41.78 -35.01 8.93
N GLN A 66 41.45 -35.16 10.22
CA GLN A 66 42.41 -35.59 11.25
C GLN A 66 43.75 -34.81 11.20
N GLY A 67 43.69 -33.50 10.95
CA GLY A 67 44.87 -32.63 10.86
C GLY A 67 45.62 -32.68 9.52
N ARG A 68 45.20 -33.50 8.55
CA ARG A 68 45.80 -33.59 7.21
C ARG A 68 44.96 -32.87 6.18
N ALA A 69 45.60 -32.13 5.28
CA ALA A 69 44.92 -31.48 4.17
C ALA A 69 44.29 -32.53 3.24
N LEU A 70 43.00 -32.39 2.95
CA LEU A 70 42.32 -33.20 1.95
C LEU A 70 42.72 -32.71 0.56
N ASN A 71 43.12 -33.61 -0.33
CA ASN A 71 43.20 -33.23 -1.74
C ASN A 71 41.78 -32.87 -2.20
N ASN A 72 41.57 -31.61 -2.61
CA ASN A 72 40.28 -31.08 -3.09
C ASN A 72 39.75 -31.78 -4.38
N SER A 73 40.25 -32.99 -4.69
CA SER A 73 39.91 -33.84 -5.83
C SER A 73 38.54 -34.51 -5.71
N SER A 74 37.91 -34.53 -4.53
CA SER A 74 36.53 -34.98 -4.41
C SER A 74 35.61 -34.12 -5.27
N LYS A 75 34.85 -34.77 -6.17
CA LYS A 75 33.87 -34.07 -7.02
C LYS A 75 32.81 -33.32 -6.20
N ALA A 76 32.55 -33.78 -4.97
CA ALA A 76 31.49 -33.31 -4.09
C ALA A 76 31.92 -32.23 -3.08
N MET A 77 33.20 -31.82 -3.05
CA MET A 77 33.67 -30.78 -2.12
C MET A 77 33.64 -29.37 -2.74
N PRO A 78 33.09 -28.37 -2.03
CA PRO A 78 33.27 -26.96 -2.35
C PRO A 78 34.75 -26.58 -2.31
N SER A 79 35.19 -25.73 -3.23
CA SER A 79 36.59 -25.31 -3.34
C SER A 79 36.67 -23.91 -3.95
N PRO A 80 37.87 -23.28 -4.05
CA PRO A 80 38.00 -21.99 -4.73
C PRO A 80 37.60 -22.04 -6.21
N LYS A 81 37.61 -23.23 -6.82
CA LYS A 81 37.20 -23.46 -8.22
C LYS A 81 35.73 -23.91 -8.34
N LYS A 82 35.04 -24.16 -7.21
CA LYS A 82 33.65 -24.60 -7.12
C LYS A 82 32.94 -23.81 -6.02
N PRO A 83 32.60 -22.53 -6.27
CA PRO A 83 31.90 -21.70 -5.30
C PRO A 83 30.49 -22.23 -5.03
N VAL A 84 30.01 -22.02 -3.81
CA VAL A 84 28.59 -22.18 -3.47
C VAL A 84 27.89 -20.86 -3.77
N LYS A 85 26.81 -20.93 -4.56
CA LYS A 85 25.96 -19.77 -4.86
C LYS A 85 24.80 -19.73 -3.87
N ILE A 86 24.62 -18.60 -3.21
CA ILE A 86 23.54 -18.35 -2.26
C ILE A 86 22.73 -17.17 -2.78
N THR A 87 21.45 -17.38 -3.04
CA THR A 87 20.52 -16.27 -3.31
C THR A 87 20.30 -15.48 -2.02
N LEU A 88 20.38 -14.17 -2.10
CA LEU A 88 20.26 -13.24 -0.98
C LEU A 88 18.78 -12.90 -0.72
N GLU A 89 18.02 -13.87 -0.23
CA GLU A 89 16.67 -13.63 0.29
C GLU A 89 16.68 -13.66 1.84
N PRO A 90 15.79 -12.91 2.52
CA PRO A 90 15.64 -12.98 3.97
C PRO A 90 15.43 -14.42 4.43
N ASP A 91 16.08 -14.81 5.53
CA ASP A 91 16.00 -16.15 6.13
C ASP A 91 16.41 -17.32 5.20
N THR A 92 17.14 -17.05 4.10
CA THR A 92 17.65 -18.12 3.23
C THR A 92 18.54 -19.09 4.00
N ILE A 93 18.23 -20.38 3.87
CA ILE A 93 19.03 -21.47 4.39
C ILE A 93 19.62 -22.26 3.22
N VAL A 94 20.95 -22.26 3.09
CA VAL A 94 21.64 -23.08 2.09
C VAL A 94 22.30 -24.26 2.76
N THR A 95 21.95 -25.45 2.27
CA THR A 95 22.53 -26.72 2.68
C THR A 95 23.61 -27.13 1.70
N VAL A 96 24.84 -27.32 2.20
CA VAL A 96 25.96 -27.83 1.42
C VAL A 96 26.31 -29.22 1.94
N ASN A 97 26.11 -30.23 1.09
CA ASN A 97 26.49 -31.60 1.39
C ASN A 97 27.91 -31.88 0.88
N PHE A 98 28.66 -32.71 1.59
CA PHE A 98 29.97 -33.17 1.15
C PHE A 98 30.10 -34.68 1.34
N SER A 99 30.92 -35.30 0.49
CA SER A 99 31.33 -36.70 0.61
C SER A 99 32.78 -36.86 0.14
N GLU A 100 33.57 -37.58 0.92
CA GLU A 100 34.91 -38.04 0.55
C GLU A 100 34.95 -39.57 0.64
N THR A 101 35.41 -40.22 -0.43
CA THR A 101 35.45 -41.68 -0.56
C THR A 101 36.85 -42.20 -0.87
N THR A 102 37.86 -41.33 -1.05
CA THR A 102 39.22 -41.74 -1.43
C THR A 102 40.10 -42.14 -0.24
N HIS A 103 39.65 -41.95 0.99
CA HIS A 103 40.35 -42.38 2.20
C HIS A 103 39.84 -43.74 2.69
N SER A 104 40.64 -44.42 3.52
CA SER A 104 40.29 -45.73 4.11
C SER A 104 38.98 -45.73 4.92
N ILE A 105 38.49 -44.55 5.29
CA ILE A 105 37.17 -44.35 5.91
C ILE A 105 36.42 -43.29 5.08
N PRO A 106 35.34 -43.66 4.36
CA PRO A 106 34.51 -42.69 3.66
C PRO A 106 33.81 -41.78 4.68
N CYS A 107 33.78 -40.47 4.41
CA CYS A 107 33.10 -39.50 5.26
C CYS A 107 32.12 -38.64 4.48
N SER A 108 30.99 -38.29 5.09
CA SER A 108 29.97 -37.43 4.49
C SER A 108 29.28 -36.58 5.56
N GLY A 109 28.89 -35.36 5.21
CA GLY A 109 28.23 -34.46 6.14
C GLY A 109 27.54 -33.30 5.45
N LYS A 110 26.96 -32.42 6.27
CA LYS A 110 26.15 -31.29 5.83
C LYS A 110 26.53 -30.04 6.61
N VAL A 111 26.80 -28.96 5.89
CA VAL A 111 26.95 -27.62 6.47
C VAL A 111 25.73 -26.79 6.08
N VAL A 112 25.14 -26.10 7.06
CA VAL A 112 23.99 -25.24 6.86
C VAL A 112 24.44 -23.79 7.00
N TYR A 113 24.25 -23.00 5.97
CA TYR A 113 24.47 -21.56 5.99
C TYR A 113 23.15 -20.87 6.22
N LYS A 114 23.07 -20.06 7.28
CA LYS A 114 21.94 -19.15 7.50
C LYS A 114 22.42 -17.73 7.20
N LEU A 115 21.76 -17.11 6.24
CA LEU A 115 22.01 -15.72 5.89
C LEU A 115 21.21 -14.81 6.84
N ASP A 116 21.90 -13.93 7.57
CA ASP A 116 21.25 -12.86 8.33
C ASP A 116 21.34 -11.57 7.50
N LEU A 117 20.41 -11.42 6.56
CA LEU A 117 20.29 -10.25 5.70
C LEU A 117 19.11 -9.41 6.18
N LYS A 118 19.40 -8.21 6.67
CA LYS A 118 18.39 -7.19 6.95
C LYS A 118 18.30 -6.26 5.74
N PRO A 119 17.25 -6.36 4.91
CA PRO A 119 17.14 -5.49 3.75
C PRO A 119 16.95 -4.04 4.20
N GLU A 120 17.44 -3.10 3.39
CA GLU A 120 17.24 -1.67 3.63
C GLU A 120 15.74 -1.37 3.46
N THR A 121 15.11 -0.83 4.50
CA THR A 121 13.69 -0.47 4.50
C THR A 121 13.49 1.04 4.70
N GLN A 122 12.38 1.55 4.19
CA GLN A 122 11.89 2.89 4.47
C GLN A 122 10.42 2.83 4.86
N THR A 123 10.05 3.60 5.87
CA THR A 123 8.65 3.78 6.26
C THR A 123 8.21 5.19 5.92
N TRP A 124 7.01 5.33 5.38
CA TRP A 124 6.41 6.60 4.97
C TRP A 124 5.03 6.74 5.60
N ASP A 125 4.81 7.85 6.30
CA ASP A 125 3.49 8.30 6.72
C ASP A 125 2.95 9.27 5.66
N ILE A 126 1.78 8.95 5.12
CA ILE A 126 1.15 9.66 4.01
C ILE A 126 -0.23 10.09 4.47
N THR A 127 -0.50 11.39 4.48
CA THR A 127 -1.83 11.94 4.75
C THR A 127 -2.42 12.52 3.48
N LEU A 128 -3.71 12.31 3.27
CA LEU A 128 -4.52 12.88 2.19
C LEU A 128 -5.72 13.58 2.83
N ASP A 129 -5.73 14.90 2.76
CA ASP A 129 -6.91 15.70 3.04
C ASP A 129 -7.49 16.16 1.70
N GLY A 130 -8.79 15.97 1.51
CA GLY A 130 -9.42 16.40 0.28
C GLY A 130 -10.90 16.65 0.46
N ASN A 131 -11.46 17.37 -0.51
CA ASN A 131 -12.88 17.63 -0.55
C ASN A 131 -13.44 17.43 -1.95
N ARG A 132 -14.71 17.06 -2.01
CA ARG A 132 -15.49 16.97 -3.22
C ARG A 132 -16.80 17.70 -3.01
N LYS A 133 -17.04 18.75 -3.79
CA LYS A 133 -18.29 19.49 -3.78
C LYS A 133 -19.01 19.31 -5.11
N LEU A 134 -20.17 18.66 -5.04
CA LEU A 134 -21.08 18.52 -6.18
C LEU A 134 -22.23 19.51 -6.03
N THR A 135 -22.42 20.37 -7.02
CA THR A 135 -23.53 21.34 -7.06
C THR A 135 -24.40 21.07 -8.27
N TYR A 136 -25.71 20.94 -8.06
CA TYR A 136 -26.73 20.88 -9.11
C TYR A 136 -27.37 22.24 -9.29
N HIS A 137 -27.42 22.72 -10.54
CA HIS A 137 -28.05 23.98 -10.91
C HIS A 137 -29.48 23.73 -11.42
N SER A 138 -30.46 24.00 -10.56
CA SER A 138 -31.87 23.69 -10.78
C SER A 138 -32.73 24.94 -10.88
N SER A 139 -33.97 24.77 -11.35
CA SER A 139 -34.94 25.85 -11.41
C SER A 139 -36.36 25.33 -11.20
N VAL A 140 -37.17 26.07 -10.45
CA VAL A 140 -38.59 25.78 -10.22
C VAL A 140 -39.45 26.93 -10.71
N PHE A 141 -40.66 26.64 -11.18
CA PHE A 141 -41.64 27.66 -11.52
C PHE A 141 -42.42 28.09 -10.26
N VAL A 142 -42.47 29.39 -10.01
CA VAL A 142 -43.18 29.98 -8.88
C VAL A 142 -44.16 31.04 -9.37
N LEU A 143 -45.35 31.09 -8.77
CA LEU A 143 -46.31 32.17 -8.96
C LEU A 143 -46.02 33.26 -7.92
N GLU A 144 -45.60 34.43 -8.38
CA GLU A 144 -45.36 35.57 -7.50
C GLU A 144 -46.69 36.23 -7.09
N LYS A 145 -46.83 36.57 -5.80
CA LYS A 145 -48.09 37.12 -5.27
C LYS A 145 -48.46 38.42 -6.00
N GLY A 146 -49.58 38.42 -6.71
CA GLY A 146 -50.08 39.58 -7.47
C GLY A 146 -49.74 39.58 -8.96
N ASN A 147 -48.97 38.58 -9.43
CA ASN A 147 -48.62 38.44 -10.84
C ASN A 147 -49.28 37.18 -11.43
N LYS A 148 -49.87 37.27 -12.64
CA LYS A 148 -50.48 36.12 -13.34
C LYS A 148 -49.47 35.29 -14.13
N GLN A 149 -48.20 35.69 -14.17
CA GLN A 149 -47.15 35.01 -14.90
C GLN A 149 -46.35 34.07 -13.99
N LEU A 150 -46.03 32.88 -14.50
CA LEU A 150 -45.10 31.94 -13.88
C LEU A 150 -43.68 32.48 -14.00
N ASN A 151 -43.03 32.77 -12.87
CA ASN A 151 -41.63 33.17 -12.82
C ASN A 151 -40.75 31.94 -12.56
N THR A 152 -39.53 31.95 -13.10
CA THR A 152 -38.54 30.90 -12.83
C THR A 152 -37.61 31.32 -11.70
N LEU A 153 -37.58 30.52 -10.63
CA LEU A 153 -36.64 30.68 -9.53
C LEU A 153 -35.50 29.67 -9.70
N ASN A 154 -34.29 30.16 -9.96
CA ASN A 154 -33.10 29.32 -10.02
C ASN A 154 -32.55 29.09 -8.61
N TYR A 155 -32.05 27.89 -8.36
CA TYR A 155 -31.44 27.53 -7.09
C TYR A 155 -30.35 26.48 -7.28
N ASP A 156 -29.35 26.55 -6.44
CA ASP A 156 -28.26 25.60 -6.36
C ASP A 156 -28.51 24.67 -5.17
N LEU A 157 -28.30 23.38 -5.32
CA LEU A 157 -28.24 22.45 -4.18
C LEU A 157 -27.13 21.43 -4.39
N GLY A 158 -26.69 20.78 -3.33
CA GLY A 158 -25.57 19.86 -3.45
C GLY A 158 -25.09 19.31 -2.12
N ALA A 159 -23.99 18.56 -2.18
CA ALA A 159 -23.26 18.11 -1.01
C ALA A 159 -21.75 18.36 -1.17
N ASN A 160 -21.11 18.69 -0.06
CA ASN A 160 -19.67 18.68 0.10
C ASN A 160 -19.29 17.44 0.91
N PHE A 161 -18.35 16.65 0.41
CA PHE A 161 -17.75 15.51 1.10
C PHE A 161 -16.33 15.88 1.50
N GLU A 162 -16.00 15.72 2.77
CA GLU A 162 -14.67 16.04 3.31
C GLU A 162 -13.99 14.75 3.76
N TYR A 163 -12.84 14.46 3.15
CA TYR A 163 -12.06 13.26 3.41
C TYR A 163 -10.79 13.60 4.17
N GLY A 164 -10.49 12.78 5.18
CA GLY A 164 -9.23 12.79 5.89
C GLY A 164 -8.68 11.37 6.00
N LEU A 165 -7.73 11.04 5.13
CA LEU A 165 -7.16 9.71 5.02
C LEU A 165 -5.68 9.75 5.42
N SER A 166 -5.19 8.68 6.03
CA SER A 166 -3.75 8.50 6.18
C SER A 166 -3.36 7.04 6.12
N ALA A 167 -2.17 6.78 5.61
CA ALA A 167 -1.60 5.46 5.50
C ALA A 167 -0.14 5.46 5.93
N ARG A 168 0.31 4.33 6.47
CA ARG A 168 1.70 4.02 6.70
C ARG A 168 2.13 2.98 5.69
N VAL A 169 3.19 3.27 4.95
CA VAL A 169 3.69 2.45 3.84
C VAL A 169 5.13 2.04 4.13
N VAL A 170 5.46 0.79 3.84
CA VAL A 170 6.81 0.24 3.95
C VAL A 170 7.33 -0.09 2.56
N LEU A 171 8.49 0.47 2.24
CA LEU A 171 9.24 0.18 1.04
C LEU A 171 10.49 -0.62 1.41
N THR A 172 10.83 -1.60 0.60
CA THR A 172 12.05 -2.41 0.77
C THR A 172 12.90 -2.29 -0.48
N LYS A 173 14.20 -2.09 -0.30
CA LYS A 173 15.13 -2.02 -1.41
C LYS A 173 15.42 -3.42 -1.95
N LYS A 174 15.13 -3.65 -3.23
CA LYS A 174 15.43 -4.89 -3.97
C LYS A 174 16.14 -4.53 -5.27
N LYS A 175 17.22 -5.21 -5.64
CA LYS A 175 18.02 -4.92 -6.85
C LYS A 175 18.33 -3.43 -7.07
N LYS A 176 18.66 -2.71 -5.98
CA LYS A 176 18.96 -1.25 -5.96
C LYS A 176 17.75 -0.34 -6.24
N GLN A 177 16.54 -0.88 -6.33
CA GLN A 177 15.29 -0.15 -6.52
C GLN A 177 14.38 -0.27 -5.30
N TRP A 178 13.57 0.75 -5.02
CA TRP A 178 12.56 0.69 -3.98
C TRP A 178 11.35 -0.08 -4.48
N VAL A 179 10.84 -1.01 -3.68
CA VAL A 179 9.65 -1.80 -4.00
C VAL A 179 8.64 -1.69 -2.87
N TYR A 180 7.37 -1.52 -3.24
CA TYR A 180 6.27 -1.57 -2.29
C TYR A 180 6.24 -2.92 -1.56
N THR A 181 6.22 -2.88 -0.22
CA THR A 181 6.21 -4.10 0.60
C THR A 181 4.89 -4.26 1.33
N SER A 182 4.40 -3.18 1.95
CA SER A 182 3.12 -3.18 2.63
C SER A 182 2.61 -1.76 2.85
N GLY A 183 1.32 -1.65 3.10
CA GLY A 183 0.72 -0.42 3.59
C GLY A 183 -0.48 -0.71 4.48
N THR A 184 -0.79 0.22 5.37
CA THR A 184 -1.94 0.11 6.28
C THR A 184 -2.55 1.48 6.47
N VAL A 185 -3.87 1.56 6.36
CA VAL A 185 -4.61 2.79 6.62
C VAL A 185 -4.59 3.09 8.11
N VAL A 186 -4.04 4.23 8.51
CA VAL A 186 -3.89 4.65 9.92
C VAL A 186 -5.08 5.52 10.35
N LYS A 187 -5.58 6.38 9.46
CA LYS A 187 -6.75 7.23 9.66
C LYS A 187 -7.65 7.13 8.44
N SER A 188 -8.96 7.08 8.69
CA SER A 188 -9.97 7.23 7.65
C SER A 188 -11.18 7.93 8.22
N MET A 189 -11.49 9.12 7.71
CA MET A 189 -12.68 9.88 8.05
C MET A 189 -13.33 10.40 6.77
N ILE A 190 -14.65 10.50 6.84
CA ILE A 190 -15.49 11.18 5.88
C ILE A 190 -16.57 11.92 6.66
N ASP A 191 -16.72 13.20 6.35
CA ASP A 191 -17.83 14.04 6.78
C ASP A 191 -18.54 14.61 5.55
N TYR A 192 -19.77 15.08 5.73
CA TYR A 192 -20.58 15.61 4.65
C TYR A 192 -21.42 16.81 5.10
N GLU A 193 -21.63 17.75 4.19
CA GLU A 193 -22.48 18.92 4.38
C GLU A 193 -23.40 19.09 3.17
N TYR A 194 -24.71 19.12 3.39
CA TYR A 194 -25.69 19.46 2.37
C TYR A 194 -25.94 20.97 2.35
N PHE A 195 -26.08 21.53 1.15
CA PHE A 195 -26.42 22.94 0.98
C PHE A 195 -27.51 23.13 -0.07
N GLN A 196 -28.23 24.24 0.05
CA GLN A 196 -29.14 24.77 -0.97
C GLN A 196 -29.20 26.29 -0.89
N VAL A 197 -29.21 26.97 -2.05
CA VAL A 197 -29.20 28.42 -2.15
C VAL A 197 -30.05 28.88 -3.35
N PRO A 198 -31.16 29.62 -3.15
CA PRO A 198 -31.81 29.90 -1.86
C PRO A 198 -32.48 28.65 -1.24
N LEU A 199 -32.88 28.73 0.03
CA LEU A 199 -33.60 27.67 0.74
C LEU A 199 -35.02 27.49 0.19
N LEU A 200 -35.24 26.45 -0.62
CA LEU A 200 -36.53 26.09 -1.20
C LEU A 200 -37.21 24.91 -0.50
N TYR A 201 -36.42 23.98 0.01
CA TYR A 201 -36.92 22.76 0.63
C TYR A 201 -36.56 22.76 2.11
N LYS A 202 -37.51 22.38 2.96
CA LYS A 202 -37.24 22.04 4.35
C LYS A 202 -36.69 20.61 4.40
N VAL A 203 -35.45 20.46 4.84
CA VAL A 203 -34.84 19.14 5.06
C VAL A 203 -35.47 18.52 6.30
N ASN A 204 -36.00 17.30 6.15
CA ASN A 204 -36.59 16.55 7.25
C ASN A 204 -35.58 15.56 7.84
N ASN A 205 -34.80 14.92 6.97
CA ASN A 205 -33.79 13.95 7.35
C ASN A 205 -32.61 14.03 6.38
N ILE A 206 -31.41 13.81 6.91
CA ILE A 206 -30.19 13.68 6.12
C ILE A 206 -29.31 12.60 6.75
N PHE A 207 -28.83 11.69 5.91
CA PHE A 207 -27.89 10.66 6.33
C PHE A 207 -26.98 10.27 5.17
N CYS A 208 -25.84 9.65 5.49
CA CYS A 208 -24.92 9.13 4.49
C CYS A 208 -24.90 7.60 4.51
N GLN A 209 -25.26 7.00 3.39
CA GLN A 209 -25.02 5.58 3.14
C GLN A 209 -23.54 5.37 2.78
N TYR A 210 -22.97 4.26 3.27
CA TYR A 210 -21.61 3.81 3.00
C TYR A 210 -20.48 4.73 3.53
N CYS A 211 -20.77 5.87 4.16
CA CYS A 211 -19.77 6.63 4.92
C CYS A 211 -19.12 5.80 6.04
N ASP A 212 -19.85 4.85 6.62
CA ASP A 212 -19.34 3.90 7.62
C ASP A 212 -18.27 2.97 7.02
N LYS A 213 -18.44 2.53 5.78
CA LYS A 213 -17.44 1.71 5.08
C LYS A 213 -16.12 2.45 4.90
N VAL A 214 -16.17 3.76 4.61
CA VAL A 214 -14.96 4.59 4.55
C VAL A 214 -14.29 4.62 5.93
N LYS A 215 -15.04 4.86 7.01
CA LYS A 215 -14.50 4.88 8.39
C LYS A 215 -13.90 3.53 8.80
N GLN A 216 -14.44 2.42 8.31
CA GLN A 216 -13.94 1.05 8.54
C GLN A 216 -12.63 0.72 7.81
N LEU A 217 -12.13 1.59 6.92
CA LEU A 217 -10.82 1.41 6.28
C LEU A 217 -9.66 1.46 7.28
N LYS A 218 -9.83 2.12 8.44
CA LYS A 218 -8.78 2.18 9.46
C LYS A 218 -8.33 0.77 9.86
N GLY A 219 -7.03 0.52 9.79
CA GLY A 219 -6.40 -0.76 10.09
C GLY A 219 -6.46 -1.79 8.95
N LYS A 220 -7.05 -1.45 7.80
CA LYS A 220 -7.06 -2.32 6.62
C LYS A 220 -5.74 -2.19 5.84
N PRO A 221 -5.31 -3.28 5.17
CA PRO A 221 -4.20 -3.20 4.24
C PRO A 221 -4.53 -2.21 3.13
N LEU A 222 -3.51 -1.49 2.68
CA LEU A 222 -3.54 -0.65 1.51
C LEU A 222 -2.57 -1.26 0.50
N ASP A 223 -2.94 -1.27 -0.77
CA ASP A 223 -2.05 -1.70 -1.84
C ASP A 223 -1.37 -0.49 -2.48
N GLY A 224 -0.25 -0.73 -3.15
CA GLY A 224 0.48 0.31 -3.84
C GLY A 224 1.59 -0.26 -4.71
N GLU A 225 2.17 0.62 -5.51
CA GLU A 225 3.30 0.31 -6.38
C GLU A 225 4.31 1.45 -6.37
N VAL A 226 5.57 1.13 -6.66
CA VAL A 226 6.63 2.11 -6.82
C VAL A 226 7.11 2.04 -8.27
N LEU A 227 7.06 3.18 -8.95
CA LEU A 227 7.60 3.39 -10.29
C LEU A 227 8.70 4.45 -10.18
N ASP A 228 9.95 4.01 -10.33
CA ASP A 228 11.14 4.82 -10.09
C ASP A 228 11.16 5.45 -8.68
N ASP A 229 10.90 6.76 -8.59
CA ASP A 229 10.85 7.54 -7.36
C ASP A 229 9.42 8.02 -7.01
N THR A 230 8.41 7.42 -7.64
CA THR A 230 7.00 7.74 -7.40
C THR A 230 6.26 6.56 -6.78
N LEU A 231 5.43 6.87 -5.79
CA LEU A 231 4.56 5.93 -5.11
C LEU A 231 3.12 6.15 -5.59
N ILE A 232 2.44 5.06 -5.91
CA ILE A 232 1.02 5.03 -6.22
C ILE A 232 0.35 4.20 -5.12
N LEU A 233 -0.76 4.69 -4.58
CA LEU A 233 -1.53 4.02 -3.55
C LEU A 233 -2.92 3.73 -4.07
N PHE A 234 -3.39 2.49 -3.94
CA PHE A 234 -4.69 2.06 -4.43
C PHE A 234 -5.71 2.06 -3.28
N TRP A 235 -6.46 3.16 -3.17
CA TRP A 235 -7.57 3.25 -2.23
C TRP A 235 -8.72 2.34 -2.67
N PRO A 236 -9.38 1.65 -1.72
CA PRO A 236 -10.56 0.84 -2.05
C PRO A 236 -11.68 1.67 -2.66
N GLU A 237 -12.37 1.11 -3.64
CA GLU A 237 -13.53 1.72 -4.26
C GLU A 237 -14.72 1.67 -3.29
N ILE A 238 -15.11 2.84 -2.79
CA ILE A 238 -16.29 3.05 -1.96
C ILE A 238 -16.98 4.29 -2.50
N GLU A 239 -18.30 4.19 -2.70
CA GLU A 239 -19.15 5.29 -3.15
C GLU A 239 -20.08 5.73 -1.99
N PRO A 240 -19.70 6.74 -1.20
CA PRO A 240 -20.59 7.35 -0.23
C PRO A 240 -21.75 8.04 -0.92
N VAL A 241 -22.95 7.92 -0.35
CA VAL A 241 -24.17 8.53 -0.89
C VAL A 241 -24.88 9.31 0.21
N VAL A 242 -24.95 10.63 0.06
CA VAL A 242 -25.79 11.47 0.93
C VAL A 242 -27.21 11.41 0.44
N ILE A 243 -28.10 11.00 1.33
CA ILE A 243 -29.53 10.90 1.08
C ILE A 243 -30.24 11.99 1.87
N ILE A 244 -30.99 12.83 1.17
CA ILE A 244 -31.75 13.94 1.73
C ILE A 244 -33.23 13.66 1.51
N ASP A 245 -33.96 13.46 2.60
CA ASP A 245 -35.42 13.47 2.57
C ASP A 245 -35.89 14.89 2.90
N SER A 246 -36.55 15.52 1.93
CA SER A 246 -36.95 16.92 2.02
C SER A 246 -38.40 17.10 1.61
N GLN A 247 -39.01 18.19 2.09
CA GLN A 247 -40.34 18.63 1.67
C GLN A 247 -40.24 20.07 1.20
N LEU A 248 -41.13 20.52 0.32
CA LEU A 248 -41.14 21.93 -0.07
C LEU A 248 -41.30 22.81 1.18
N ASN A 249 -40.55 23.91 1.26
CA ASN A 249 -40.59 24.78 2.42
C ASN A 249 -42.01 25.39 2.58
N PRO A 250 -42.67 25.24 3.74
CA PRO A 250 -44.04 25.74 3.95
C PRO A 250 -44.17 27.28 3.89
N ILE A 251 -43.05 28.01 3.88
CA ILE A 251 -43.04 29.46 3.66
C ILE A 251 -43.40 29.79 2.20
N VAL A 252 -43.24 28.85 1.26
CA VAL A 252 -43.75 28.98 -0.12
C VAL A 252 -45.27 28.87 -0.09
N LYS A 253 -45.95 30.02 -0.10
CA LYS A 253 -47.41 30.09 -0.04
C LYS A 253 -48.02 29.90 -1.42
N CYS A 254 -48.96 28.97 -1.53
CA CYS A 254 -49.85 28.88 -2.69
C CYS A 254 -50.71 30.15 -2.76
N ALA A 255 -50.77 30.78 -3.93
CA ALA A 255 -51.69 31.89 -4.16
C ALA A 255 -53.14 31.38 -4.12
N PRO A 256 -54.09 32.11 -3.50
CA PRO A 256 -55.50 31.74 -3.53
C PRO A 256 -56.04 31.81 -4.97
N GLY A 257 -56.86 30.81 -5.35
CA GLY A 257 -57.43 30.69 -6.71
C GLY A 257 -57.75 29.24 -7.08
N GLU A 258 -58.17 28.99 -8.32
CA GLU A 258 -58.58 27.66 -8.81
C GLU A 258 -57.46 26.60 -8.71
N ALA A 259 -56.20 27.03 -8.74
CA ALA A 259 -55.03 26.16 -8.59
C ALA A 259 -54.60 25.91 -7.12
N TYR A 260 -55.28 26.52 -6.13
CA TYR A 260 -54.85 26.46 -4.72
C TYR A 260 -54.85 25.03 -4.16
N ALA A 261 -55.93 24.27 -4.39
CA ALA A 261 -56.02 22.88 -3.94
C ALA A 261 -54.98 21.97 -4.61
N THR A 262 -54.69 22.20 -5.89
CA THR A 262 -53.65 21.48 -6.64
C THR A 262 -52.26 21.82 -6.11
N CYS A 263 -52.00 23.10 -5.83
CA CYS A 263 -50.75 23.56 -5.24
C CYS A 263 -50.56 23.02 -3.82
N GLN A 264 -51.57 23.06 -2.95
CA GLN A 264 -51.51 22.46 -1.61
C GLN A 264 -51.29 20.94 -1.66
N ARG A 265 -52.00 20.23 -2.52
CA ARG A 265 -51.80 18.78 -2.70
C ARG A 265 -50.41 18.44 -3.26
N GLN A 266 -49.83 19.31 -4.10
CA GLN A 266 -48.45 19.16 -4.54
C GLN A 266 -47.46 19.49 -3.42
N LEU A 267 -47.72 20.49 -2.57
CA LEU A 267 -46.92 20.77 -1.38
C LEU A 267 -46.89 19.58 -0.41
N GLU A 268 -48.04 18.96 -0.16
CA GLU A 268 -48.18 17.78 0.71
C GLU A 268 -47.53 16.52 0.13
N LYS A 269 -47.46 16.40 -1.20
CA LYS A 269 -46.87 15.25 -1.90
C LYS A 269 -45.43 15.47 -2.36
N ALA A 270 -44.91 16.69 -2.28
CA ALA A 270 -43.55 17.04 -2.72
C ALA A 270 -42.51 16.64 -1.66
N SER A 271 -42.63 15.43 -1.11
CA SER A 271 -41.50 14.78 -0.45
C SER A 271 -40.51 14.37 -1.55
N THR A 272 -39.42 15.11 -1.66
CA THR A 272 -38.33 14.80 -2.59
C THR A 272 -37.23 14.09 -1.83
N ARG A 273 -36.96 12.85 -2.21
CA ARG A 273 -35.74 12.14 -1.85
C ARG A 273 -34.69 12.48 -2.89
N LEU A 274 -33.61 13.09 -2.46
CA LEU A 274 -32.45 13.39 -3.30
C LEU A 274 -31.29 12.51 -2.84
N GLU A 275 -30.61 11.90 -3.80
CA GLU A 275 -29.42 11.09 -3.57
C GLU A 275 -28.24 11.73 -4.31
N ILE A 276 -27.18 12.03 -3.57
CA ILE A 276 -25.97 12.66 -4.08
C ILE A 276 -24.81 11.71 -3.77
N SER A 277 -24.21 11.12 -4.80
CA SER A 277 -23.12 10.17 -4.63
C SER A 277 -21.75 10.78 -4.93
N ASP A 278 -20.73 10.28 -4.22
CA ASP A 278 -19.33 10.46 -4.56
C ASP A 278 -18.74 9.13 -5.05
N SER A 279 -18.82 8.91 -6.35
CA SER A 279 -18.27 7.72 -7.01
C SER A 279 -16.77 7.80 -7.26
N ASP A 280 -16.16 8.99 -7.19
CA ASP A 280 -14.93 9.27 -7.91
C ASP A 280 -13.77 9.71 -7.03
N PHE A 281 -14.01 10.21 -5.81
CA PHE A 281 -12.92 10.79 -5.00
C PHE A 281 -11.82 9.77 -4.73
N LEU A 282 -12.18 8.60 -4.16
CA LEU A 282 -11.22 7.52 -3.86
C LEU A 282 -10.64 6.89 -5.13
N GLN A 283 -11.44 6.79 -6.19
CA GLN A 283 -10.98 6.24 -7.47
C GLN A 283 -9.91 7.13 -8.10
N ARG A 284 -10.10 8.45 -8.08
CA ARG A 284 -9.13 9.42 -8.61
C ARG A 284 -7.85 9.44 -7.79
N THR A 285 -7.97 9.35 -6.46
CA THR A 285 -6.79 9.32 -5.58
C THR A 285 -5.95 8.05 -5.76
N SER A 286 -6.55 6.96 -6.23
CA SER A 286 -5.85 5.71 -6.55
C SER A 286 -4.85 5.81 -7.71
N GLY A 287 -4.97 6.83 -8.56
CA GLY A 287 -4.07 7.06 -9.70
C GLY A 287 -3.02 8.15 -9.48
N HIS A 288 -2.95 8.74 -8.28
CA HIS A 288 -2.03 9.85 -8.04
C HIS A 288 -0.58 9.38 -7.90
N LEU A 289 0.31 9.97 -8.69
CA LEU A 289 1.75 9.79 -8.60
C LEU A 289 2.29 10.65 -7.45
N LEU A 290 2.66 10.02 -6.32
CA LEU A 290 3.18 10.70 -5.15
C LEU A 290 4.72 10.68 -5.17
N PRO A 291 5.39 11.83 -5.18
CA PRO A 291 6.86 11.85 -5.16
C PRO A 291 7.37 11.39 -3.79
N LEU A 292 8.32 10.44 -3.74
CA LEU A 292 8.94 9.95 -2.50
C LEU A 292 9.91 10.98 -1.88
N ARG A 293 9.36 12.13 -1.47
CA ARG A 293 10.06 13.23 -0.81
C ARG A 293 9.19 13.79 0.31
N ASN A 294 9.83 14.27 1.37
CA ASN A 294 9.11 14.89 2.47
C ASN A 294 8.41 16.19 2.02
N GLY A 295 7.20 16.41 2.53
CA GLY A 295 6.45 17.66 2.38
C GLY A 295 5.12 17.51 1.65
N PHE A 296 4.53 18.68 1.35
CA PHE A 296 3.21 18.77 0.73
C PHE A 296 3.25 18.52 -0.77
N TYR A 297 2.20 17.89 -1.28
CA TYR A 297 2.02 17.65 -2.69
C TYR A 297 0.54 17.74 -3.07
N ASP A 298 0.24 18.60 -4.04
CA ASP A 298 -1.11 18.79 -4.57
C ASP A 298 -1.11 18.27 -6.02
N PRO A 299 -1.62 17.06 -6.30
CA PRO A 299 -1.91 16.65 -7.66
C PRO A 299 -2.97 17.61 -8.20
N ALA A 300 -2.75 18.15 -9.40
CA ALA A 300 -3.42 19.33 -9.95
C ALA A 300 -4.91 19.48 -9.59
N LYS A 301 -5.36 20.72 -9.32
CA LYS A 301 -6.76 21.05 -9.07
C LYS A 301 -7.59 20.74 -10.31
N ASP A 302 -8.53 19.80 -10.21
CA ASP A 302 -9.57 19.61 -11.22
C ASP A 302 -10.77 20.50 -10.85
N THR A 303 -10.78 21.74 -11.36
CA THR A 303 -11.89 22.66 -11.10
C THR A 303 -13.11 22.42 -11.99
N GLY A 304 -13.12 21.38 -12.85
CA GLY A 304 -14.27 20.92 -13.63
C GLY A 304 -14.88 21.90 -14.67
N MET A 305 -14.77 23.22 -14.48
CA MET A 305 -15.21 24.28 -15.39
C MET A 305 -14.47 25.60 -15.12
N VAL A 306 -14.22 26.36 -16.19
CA VAL A 306 -13.72 27.74 -16.12
C VAL A 306 -14.81 28.63 -15.50
N PRO A 307 -14.52 29.41 -14.43
CA PRO A 307 -15.53 30.16 -13.66
C PRO A 307 -16.34 31.19 -14.47
N ASN A 308 -15.92 31.52 -15.70
CA ASN A 308 -16.53 32.57 -16.53
C ASN A 308 -17.49 32.07 -17.63
N LYS A 309 -17.78 30.77 -17.74
CA LYS A 309 -18.82 30.28 -18.68
C LYS A 309 -20.17 30.21 -17.98
N LYS A 310 -21.20 30.82 -18.57
CA LYS A 310 -22.60 30.74 -18.11
C LYS A 310 -22.97 29.28 -17.85
N LYS A 311 -23.33 28.96 -16.61
CA LYS A 311 -23.74 27.63 -16.15
C LYS A 311 -25.02 27.23 -16.89
N PRO A 312 -25.01 26.21 -17.75
CA PRO A 312 -26.22 25.76 -18.43
C PRO A 312 -27.22 25.21 -17.40
N LYS A 313 -28.52 25.49 -17.57
CA LYS A 313 -29.57 24.93 -16.72
C LYS A 313 -29.56 23.40 -16.79
N GLY A 314 -29.68 22.72 -15.64
CA GLY A 314 -29.59 21.26 -15.56
C GLY A 314 -28.15 20.71 -15.53
N ALA A 315 -27.13 21.57 -15.57
CA ALA A 315 -25.75 21.16 -15.37
C ALA A 315 -25.44 20.95 -13.88
N SER A 316 -24.47 20.08 -13.60
CA SER A 316 -23.78 20.01 -12.33
C SER A 316 -22.38 20.63 -12.45
N THR A 317 -21.93 21.31 -11.40
CA THR A 317 -20.52 21.69 -11.25
C THR A 317 -19.87 20.81 -10.21
N LEU A 318 -18.65 20.38 -10.52
CA LEU A 318 -17.82 19.59 -9.66
C LEU A 318 -16.58 20.39 -9.27
N GLU A 319 -16.31 20.47 -7.97
CA GLU A 319 -15.05 20.95 -7.42
C GLU A 319 -14.41 19.81 -6.63
N VAL A 320 -13.14 19.52 -6.93
CA VAL A 320 -12.36 18.53 -6.18
C VAL A 320 -11.00 19.10 -5.81
N ASN A 321 -10.63 18.98 -4.54
CA ASN A 321 -9.29 19.33 -4.09
C ASN A 321 -8.64 18.15 -3.37
N TYR A 322 -7.33 18.00 -3.58
CA TYR A 322 -6.49 16.99 -2.95
C TYR A 322 -5.25 17.68 -2.39
N ARG A 323 -4.88 17.31 -1.17
CA ARG A 323 -3.63 17.72 -0.54
C ARG A 323 -3.00 16.52 0.14
N TYR A 324 -1.82 16.15 -0.33
CA TYR A 324 -1.00 15.15 0.30
C TYR A 324 0.07 15.80 1.19
N ASN A 325 0.44 15.11 2.25
CA ASN A 325 1.69 15.34 2.97
C ASN A 325 2.38 14.01 3.17
N LEU A 326 3.64 13.93 2.74
CA LEU A 326 4.46 12.72 2.85
C LEU A 326 5.57 12.98 3.86
N THR A 327 5.75 12.07 4.81
CA THR A 327 6.80 12.14 5.82
C THR A 327 7.46 10.79 5.96
N ARG A 328 8.76 10.72 5.69
CA ARG A 328 9.59 9.56 5.98
C ARG A 328 9.79 9.43 7.49
N VAL A 329 9.54 8.22 8.00
CA VAL A 329 9.74 7.83 9.40
C VAL A 329 11.00 6.97 9.44
N GLU A 330 11.97 7.36 10.28
CA GLU A 330 13.23 6.63 10.49
C GLU A 330 13.08 5.45 11.45
#